data_AF-A0A2A5VII4-F1
#
_entry.id   AF-A0A2A5VII4-F1
#
_cell.length_a   1.000
_cell.length_b   1.000
_cell.length_c   1.000
_cell.angle_alpha   90.00
_cell.angle_beta   90.00
_cell.angle_gamma   90.00
#
_symmetry.space_group_name_H-M   'P 1'
#
loop_
_entity.id
_entity.type
_entity.pdbx_description
1 polymer ?
#
loop_
_entity_poly.entity_id
_entity_poly.type
_entity_poly.pdbx_seq_one_letter_code
_entity_poly.pdbx_strand_id
1 'polypeptide(L)'
;MTDQSTDVFVDHVGHSIGGIGGHAFRRLTHVSMAFIPYLYYVHGSTISSYFSLQAREFVSVICILILVIEVVRLKTGIVIVGQREYESTQISALAWGALAVALAILIAPEGENGGMGAGKYGAPIILGMTLVDPVMGEIKRTMKDLRAAIIVGLVVSYVVWVGCHFWVGTDLIAALLLAPLTVLGELPPTRAIDDNATMVLFPLVGLVLLLPFL
;
A
#
# COMPACT_ATOMS: atom_id res chain seq x y z
N MET A 1 -5.92 -14.74 -30.21
CA MET A 1 -6.08 -14.34 -28.81
C MET A 1 -5.00 -13.31 -28.53
N THR A 2 -5.41 -12.04 -28.52
CA THR A 2 -4.53 -10.87 -28.56
C THR A 2 -3.95 -10.57 -27.18
N ASP A 3 -2.62 -10.46 -27.14
CA ASP A 3 -1.79 -10.20 -25.97
C ASP A 3 -1.92 -8.72 -25.54
N GLN A 4 -2.87 -8.41 -24.65
CA GLN A 4 -3.13 -7.04 -24.16
C GLN A 4 -2.72 -6.81 -22.68
N SER A 5 -1.99 -7.71 -22.02
CA SER A 5 -1.90 -7.71 -20.55
C SER A 5 -0.50 -7.48 -19.96
N THR A 6 0.35 -6.72 -20.65
CA THR A 6 1.65 -6.20 -20.14
C THR A 6 1.94 -4.78 -20.64
N ASP A 7 0.91 -3.97 -20.89
CA ASP A 7 1.12 -2.57 -21.24
C ASP A 7 1.24 -1.73 -19.95
N VAL A 8 2.36 -1.01 -19.81
CA VAL A 8 2.63 -0.12 -18.67
C VAL A 8 1.67 1.08 -18.66
N PHE A 9 0.99 1.33 -19.78
CA PHE A 9 0.10 2.47 -20.00
C PHE A 9 -1.40 2.10 -20.03
N VAL A 10 -1.79 0.92 -19.52
CA VAL A 10 -3.21 0.49 -19.52
C VAL A 10 -4.10 1.52 -18.83
N ASP A 11 -5.13 1.98 -19.54
CA ASP A 11 -6.18 2.80 -18.97
C ASP A 11 -7.16 1.93 -18.17
N HIS A 12 -7.00 1.94 -16.85
CA HIS A 12 -7.84 1.16 -15.96
C HIS A 12 -9.29 1.67 -15.87
N VAL A 13 -9.60 2.88 -16.36
CA VAL A 13 -10.95 3.45 -16.32
C VAL A 13 -11.92 2.64 -17.17
N GLY A 14 -11.49 2.15 -18.33
CA GLY A 14 -12.32 1.35 -19.24
C GLY A 14 -12.62 -0.07 -18.75
N HIS A 15 -11.81 -0.60 -17.83
CA HIS A 15 -11.90 -1.97 -17.31
C HIS A 15 -12.36 -2.05 -15.85
N SER A 16 -12.60 -0.90 -15.21
CA SER A 16 -13.11 -0.85 -13.84
C SER A 16 -14.64 -0.88 -13.84
N ILE A 17 -15.23 -1.73 -13.00
CA ILE A 17 -16.68 -1.73 -12.82
C ILE A 17 -17.11 -0.37 -12.23
N GLY A 18 -17.94 0.35 -12.98
CA GLY A 18 -18.38 1.72 -12.65
C GLY A 18 -17.67 2.84 -13.41
N GLY A 19 -16.80 2.52 -14.38
CA GLY A 19 -16.16 3.51 -15.26
C GLY A 19 -15.36 4.58 -14.49
N ILE A 20 -15.54 5.85 -14.85
CA ILE A 20 -14.90 6.99 -14.15
C ILE A 20 -15.26 7.03 -12.66
N GLY A 21 -16.52 6.72 -12.32
CA GLY A 21 -16.97 6.69 -10.92
C GLY A 21 -16.31 5.58 -10.10
N GLY A 22 -16.16 4.39 -10.71
CA GLY A 22 -15.43 3.27 -10.12
C GLY A 22 -13.95 3.58 -9.91
N HIS A 23 -13.29 4.21 -10.90
CA HIS A 23 -11.90 4.68 -10.76
C HIS A 23 -11.74 5.71 -9.63
N ALA A 24 -12.63 6.70 -9.56
CA ALA A 24 -12.60 7.71 -8.50
C ALA A 24 -12.81 7.09 -7.11
N PHE A 25 -13.76 6.14 -6.98
CA PHE A 25 -13.99 5.40 -5.74
C PHE A 25 -12.76 4.58 -5.32
N ARG A 26 -12.11 3.89 -6.27
CA ARG A 26 -10.85 3.18 -6.03
C ARG A 26 -9.74 4.11 -5.54
N ARG A 27 -9.56 5.27 -6.17
CA ARG A 27 -8.54 6.23 -5.73
C ARG A 27 -8.86 6.83 -4.36
N LEU A 28 -10.13 7.12 -4.08
CA LEU A 28 -10.55 7.61 -2.77
C LEU A 28 -10.29 6.58 -1.66
N THR A 29 -10.69 5.33 -1.89
CA THR A 29 -10.43 4.23 -0.94
C THR A 29 -8.94 4.03 -0.75
N HIS A 30 -8.15 4.10 -1.82
CA HIS A 30 -6.69 3.98 -1.74
C HIS A 30 -6.05 5.08 -0.88
N VAL A 31 -6.34 6.35 -1.17
CA VAL A 31 -5.79 7.49 -0.42
C VAL A 31 -6.27 7.49 1.04
N SER A 32 -7.49 6.99 1.32
CA SER A 32 -8.00 6.87 2.69
C SER A 32 -7.16 5.93 3.57
N MET A 33 -6.41 5.00 2.98
CA MET A 33 -5.50 4.14 3.72
C MET A 33 -4.34 4.91 4.38
N ALA A 34 -4.09 6.17 3.98
CA ALA A 34 -3.14 7.05 4.65
C ALA A 34 -3.51 7.34 6.13
N PHE A 35 -4.77 7.11 6.52
CA PHE A 35 -5.20 7.20 7.92
C PHE A 35 -4.86 5.96 8.75
N ILE A 36 -4.55 4.81 8.14
CA ILE A 36 -4.27 3.56 8.85
C ILE A 36 -3.14 3.71 9.88
N PRO A 37 -1.98 4.32 9.55
CA PRO A 37 -0.91 4.52 10.54
C PRO A 37 -1.40 5.29 11.76
N TYR A 38 -2.17 6.36 11.56
CA TYR A 38 -2.71 7.15 12.66
C TYR A 38 -3.69 6.33 13.50
N LEU A 39 -4.63 5.61 12.87
CA LEU A 39 -5.58 4.76 13.57
C LEU A 39 -4.90 3.65 14.38
N TYR A 40 -3.86 3.02 13.84
CA TYR A 40 -3.15 1.95 14.52
C TYR A 40 -2.21 2.49 15.62
N TYR A 41 -1.27 3.37 15.29
CA TYR A 41 -0.22 3.78 16.24
C TYR A 41 -0.73 4.73 17.34
N VAL A 42 -1.80 5.50 17.09
CA VAL A 42 -2.37 6.42 18.08
C VAL A 42 -3.58 5.82 18.79
N HIS A 43 -4.46 5.13 18.06
CA HIS A 43 -5.75 4.66 18.60
C HIS A 43 -5.88 3.13 18.65
N GLY A 44 -4.86 2.38 18.25
CA GLY A 44 -4.95 0.93 18.07
C GLY A 44 -5.29 0.18 19.35
N SER A 45 -4.74 0.61 20.50
CA SER A 45 -5.07 0.04 21.81
C SER A 45 -6.54 0.28 22.19
N THR A 46 -7.03 1.50 22.01
CA THR A 46 -8.44 1.85 22.25
C THR A 46 -9.37 1.03 21.36
N ILE A 47 -9.09 0.96 20.05
CA ILE A 47 -9.92 0.23 19.08
C ILE A 47 -9.93 -1.27 19.41
N SER A 48 -8.76 -1.86 19.65
CA SER A 48 -8.65 -3.30 19.94
C SER A 48 -9.25 -3.70 21.30
N SER A 49 -9.25 -2.79 22.28
CA SER A 49 -9.86 -3.03 23.59
C SER A 49 -11.36 -3.32 23.54
N TYR A 50 -12.11 -2.76 22.57
CA TYR A 50 -13.53 -3.08 22.36
C TYR A 50 -13.77 -4.56 22.06
N PHE A 51 -12.74 -5.25 21.56
CA PHE A 51 -12.76 -6.68 21.23
C PHE A 51 -11.98 -7.52 22.24
N SER A 52 -11.47 -6.92 23.32
CA SER A 52 -10.59 -7.58 24.31
C SER A 52 -9.34 -8.20 23.68
N LEU A 53 -8.77 -7.54 22.66
CA LEU A 53 -7.56 -7.96 21.96
C LEU A 53 -6.44 -6.92 22.12
N GLN A 54 -5.19 -7.35 21.95
CA GLN A 54 -4.08 -6.43 21.71
C GLN A 54 -4.13 -5.86 20.29
N ALA A 55 -3.54 -4.68 20.07
CA ALA A 55 -3.57 -4.02 18.76
C ALA A 55 -3.03 -4.91 17.62
N ARG A 56 -1.94 -5.65 17.87
CA ARG A 56 -1.33 -6.57 16.90
C ARG A 56 -2.20 -7.80 16.63
N GLU A 57 -2.85 -8.33 17.65
CA GLU A 57 -3.81 -9.45 17.51
C GLU A 57 -5.02 -8.99 16.69
N PHE A 58 -5.54 -7.81 16.97
CA PHE A 58 -6.64 -7.21 16.23
C PHE A 58 -6.29 -7.05 14.74
N VAL A 59 -5.12 -6.51 14.41
CA VAL A 59 -4.65 -6.41 13.00
C VAL A 59 -4.57 -7.78 12.34
N SER A 60 -4.06 -8.80 13.06
CA SER A 60 -3.97 -10.17 12.55
C SER A 60 -5.35 -10.76 12.26
N VAL A 61 -6.32 -10.57 13.16
CA VAL A 61 -7.70 -11.03 12.98
C VAL A 61 -8.35 -10.34 11.77
N ILE A 62 -8.19 -9.02 11.63
CA ILE A 62 -8.73 -8.28 10.48
C ILE A 62 -8.09 -8.75 9.16
N CYS A 63 -6.78 -8.96 9.15
CA CYS A 63 -6.07 -9.48 7.97
C CYS A 63 -6.61 -10.87 7.56
N ILE A 64 -6.72 -11.80 8.52
CA ILE A 64 -7.27 -13.14 8.27
C ILE A 64 -8.72 -13.05 7.78
N LEU A 65 -9.54 -12.18 8.38
CA LEU A 65 -10.92 -11.98 7.94
C LEU A 65 -11.00 -11.50 6.48
N ILE A 66 -10.15 -10.54 6.09
CA ILE A 66 -10.07 -10.06 4.70
C ILE A 66 -9.68 -11.21 3.76
N LEU A 67 -8.70 -12.03 4.12
CA LEU A 67 -8.30 -13.18 3.31
C LEU A 67 -9.41 -14.25 3.21
N VAL A 68 -10.20 -14.46 4.26
CA VAL A 68 -11.35 -15.37 4.21
C VAL A 68 -12.44 -14.83 3.27
N ILE A 69 -12.76 -13.53 3.38
CA ILE A 69 -13.71 -12.86 2.49
C ILE A 69 -13.22 -12.95 1.04
N GLU A 70 -11.92 -12.77 0.82
CA GLU A 70 -11.27 -12.86 -0.47
C GLU A 70 -11.42 -14.26 -1.10
N VAL A 71 -11.23 -15.32 -0.32
CA VAL A 71 -11.46 -16.70 -0.76
C VAL A 71 -12.91 -16.92 -1.16
N VAL A 72 -13.88 -16.39 -0.40
CA VAL A 72 -15.30 -16.47 -0.75
C VAL A 72 -15.58 -15.70 -2.04
N ARG A 73 -15.02 -14.50 -2.19
CA ARG A 73 -15.17 -13.69 -3.40
C ARG A 73 -14.65 -14.40 -4.64
N LEU A 74 -13.47 -15.03 -4.55
CA LEU A 74 -12.88 -15.84 -5.62
C LEU A 74 -13.75 -17.05 -6.00
N LYS A 75 -14.34 -17.73 -5.01
CA LYS A 75 -15.24 -18.87 -5.27
C LYS A 75 -16.55 -18.46 -5.94
N THR A 76 -17.03 -17.25 -5.65
CA THR A 76 -18.29 -16.73 -6.18
C THR A 76 -18.12 -15.94 -7.48
N GLY A 77 -16.89 -15.51 -7.81
CA GLY A 77 -16.60 -14.68 -8.97
C GLY A 77 -17.14 -13.25 -8.86
N ILE A 78 -17.53 -12.80 -7.66
CA ILE A 78 -18.09 -11.46 -7.45
C ILE A 78 -17.01 -10.41 -7.68
N VAL A 79 -17.36 -9.33 -8.37
CA VAL A 79 -16.52 -8.13 -8.53
C VAL A 79 -17.32 -6.93 -8.05
N ILE A 80 -16.75 -6.15 -7.13
CA ILE A 80 -17.39 -4.95 -6.57
C ILE A 80 -17.00 -3.69 -7.34
N VAL A 81 -17.77 -2.61 -7.18
CA VAL A 81 -17.49 -1.32 -7.82
C VAL A 81 -16.08 -0.84 -7.48
N GLY A 82 -15.31 -0.44 -8.49
CA GLY A 82 -13.92 -0.03 -8.37
C GLY A 82 -12.89 -1.15 -8.59
N GLN A 83 -13.30 -2.42 -8.61
CA GLN A 83 -12.43 -3.54 -9.01
C GLN A 83 -12.43 -3.73 -10.54
N ARG A 84 -11.34 -4.33 -11.05
CA ARG A 84 -11.18 -4.65 -12.47
C ARG A 84 -11.81 -6.01 -12.78
N GLU A 85 -12.33 -6.21 -14.00
CA GLU A 85 -13.06 -7.45 -14.38
C GLU A 85 -12.27 -8.74 -14.13
N TYR A 86 -10.95 -8.73 -14.37
CA TYR A 86 -10.11 -9.89 -14.16
C TYR A 86 -9.96 -10.29 -12.68
N GLU A 87 -10.24 -9.38 -11.74
CA GLU A 87 -10.23 -9.68 -10.30
C GLU A 87 -11.37 -10.62 -9.90
N SER A 88 -12.30 -10.97 -10.80
CA SER A 88 -13.22 -12.09 -10.58
C SER A 88 -12.51 -13.44 -10.34
N THR A 89 -11.30 -13.62 -10.88
CA THR A 89 -10.59 -14.92 -10.89
C THR A 89 -9.24 -14.92 -10.18
N GLN A 90 -8.74 -13.75 -9.75
CA GLN A 90 -7.46 -13.62 -9.06
C GLN A 90 -7.57 -12.73 -7.82
N ILE A 91 -6.58 -12.80 -6.93
CA ILE A 91 -6.58 -11.99 -5.71
C ILE A 91 -6.69 -10.49 -6.06
N SER A 92 -7.59 -9.78 -5.39
CA SER A 92 -7.87 -8.37 -5.63
C SER A 92 -6.75 -7.47 -5.12
N ALA A 93 -6.63 -6.30 -5.74
CA ALA A 93 -5.72 -5.25 -5.28
C ALA A 93 -5.96 -4.87 -3.81
N LEU A 94 -7.23 -4.84 -3.39
CA LEU A 94 -7.60 -4.58 -1.99
C LEU A 94 -7.05 -5.63 -1.04
N ALA A 95 -7.20 -6.92 -1.35
CA ALA A 95 -6.71 -8.00 -0.49
C ALA A 95 -5.18 -8.03 -0.44
N TRP A 96 -4.51 -7.80 -1.57
CA TRP A 96 -3.06 -7.67 -1.64
C TRP A 96 -2.54 -6.48 -0.82
N GLY A 97 -3.13 -5.31 -0.99
CA GLY A 97 -2.80 -4.11 -0.23
C GLY A 97 -3.04 -4.29 1.27
N ALA A 98 -4.19 -4.87 1.66
CA ALA A 98 -4.51 -5.14 3.06
C ALA A 98 -3.53 -6.12 3.71
N LEU A 99 -3.16 -7.19 3.01
CA LEU A 99 -2.15 -8.14 3.47
C LEU A 99 -0.80 -7.45 3.67
N ALA A 100 -0.33 -6.67 2.68
CA ALA A 100 0.97 -6.01 2.75
C ALA A 100 1.01 -4.95 3.85
N VAL A 101 -0.04 -4.15 4.01
CA VAL A 101 -0.15 -3.16 5.09
C VAL A 101 -0.19 -3.84 6.46
N ALA A 102 -0.94 -4.94 6.62
CA ALA A 102 -0.96 -5.70 7.86
C ALA A 102 0.44 -6.25 8.19
N LEU A 103 1.14 -6.81 7.20
CA LEU A 103 2.52 -7.28 7.38
C LEU A 103 3.48 -6.14 7.75
N ALA A 104 3.35 -4.96 7.14
CA ALA A 104 4.17 -3.80 7.49
C ALA A 104 3.97 -3.40 8.96
N ILE A 105 2.72 -3.37 9.45
CA ILE A 105 2.40 -3.08 10.85
C ILE A 105 2.94 -4.17 11.79
N LEU A 106 2.78 -5.44 11.41
CA LEU A 106 3.17 -6.56 12.27
C LEU A 106 4.69 -6.80 12.28
N ILE A 107 5.42 -6.46 11.22
CA ILE A 107 6.85 -6.76 11.11
C ILE A 107 7.72 -5.55 11.44
N ALA A 108 7.31 -4.33 11.05
CA ALA A 108 8.12 -3.15 11.30
C ALA A 108 8.26 -2.92 12.82
N PRO A 109 9.48 -2.67 13.32
CA PRO A 109 9.67 -2.37 14.73
C PRO A 109 9.01 -1.04 15.07
N GLU A 110 8.41 -1.00 16.25
CA GLU A 110 7.76 0.18 16.78
C GLU A 110 8.79 1.10 17.46
N GLY A 111 8.63 2.41 17.30
CA GLY A 111 9.45 3.41 18.00
C GLY A 111 9.09 3.52 19.48
N GLU A 112 10.05 3.99 20.30
CA GLU A 112 9.92 4.02 21.76
C GLU A 112 8.92 5.07 22.29
N ASN A 113 8.60 6.10 21.49
CA ASN A 113 7.93 7.31 21.96
C ASN A 113 6.40 7.24 22.04
N GLY A 114 5.77 6.08 21.80
CA GLY A 114 4.31 5.94 21.79
C GLY A 114 3.61 6.86 20.77
N GLY A 115 2.29 6.71 20.64
CA GLY A 115 1.50 7.47 19.66
C GLY A 115 2.05 7.32 18.24
N MET A 116 2.06 8.41 17.45
CA MET A 116 2.56 8.34 16.07
C MET A 116 4.05 7.96 16.01
N GLY A 117 4.85 8.29 17.03
CA GLY A 117 6.26 7.90 17.16
C GLY A 117 6.51 6.39 17.12
N ALA A 118 5.53 5.59 17.56
CA ALA A 118 5.56 4.14 17.42
C ALA A 118 5.60 3.71 15.93
N GLY A 119 5.08 4.53 15.02
CA GLY A 119 5.07 4.30 13.58
C GLY A 119 6.38 4.60 12.86
N LYS A 120 7.52 4.65 13.56
CA LYS A 120 8.86 5.03 13.06
C LYS A 120 9.17 4.53 11.65
N TYR A 121 8.84 3.27 11.35
CA TYR A 121 9.08 2.69 10.02
C TYR A 121 7.82 2.22 9.29
N GLY A 122 6.80 1.72 10.00
CA GLY A 122 5.59 1.27 9.33
C GLY A 122 4.77 2.42 8.74
N ALA A 123 4.78 3.61 9.36
CA ALA A 123 4.07 4.78 8.82
C ALA A 123 4.61 5.24 7.46
N PRO A 124 5.92 5.51 7.26
CA PRO A 124 6.41 5.93 5.95
C PRO A 124 6.23 4.87 4.86
N ILE A 125 6.28 3.58 5.19
CA ILE A 125 5.99 2.49 4.23
C ILE A 125 4.54 2.59 3.71
N ILE A 126 3.58 2.71 4.62
CA ILE A 126 2.15 2.78 4.27
C ILE A 126 1.83 4.11 3.58
N LEU A 127 2.33 5.23 4.11
CA LEU A 127 2.15 6.56 3.50
C LEU A 127 2.79 6.63 2.12
N GLY A 128 3.95 5.99 1.93
CA GLY A 128 4.64 5.90 0.65
C GLY A 128 3.75 5.25 -0.40
N MET A 129 3.26 4.04 -0.16
CA MET A 129 2.35 3.37 -1.09
C MET A 129 1.06 4.19 -1.34
N THR A 130 0.44 4.71 -0.29
CA THR A 130 -0.88 5.38 -0.41
C THR A 130 -0.85 6.72 -1.14
N LEU A 131 0.29 7.43 -1.12
CA LEU A 131 0.46 8.72 -1.78
C LEU A 131 1.21 8.61 -3.10
N VAL A 132 2.19 7.71 -3.21
CA VAL A 132 3.03 7.57 -4.40
C VAL A 132 2.28 6.85 -5.52
N ASP A 133 1.51 5.77 -5.26
CA ASP A 133 0.76 5.05 -6.30
C ASP A 133 -0.23 5.98 -7.04
N PRO A 134 -1.14 6.72 -6.38
CA PRO A 134 -2.09 7.58 -7.08
C PRO A 134 -1.39 8.60 -7.98
N VAL A 135 -0.30 9.21 -7.49
CA VAL A 135 0.47 10.18 -8.27
C VAL A 135 1.11 9.50 -9.48
N MET A 136 1.84 8.41 -9.29
CA MET A 136 2.51 7.69 -10.39
C MET A 136 1.50 7.17 -11.41
N GLY A 137 0.39 6.60 -10.95
CA GLY A 137 -0.69 6.11 -11.78
C GLY A 137 -1.35 7.22 -12.61
N GLU A 138 -1.60 8.40 -12.04
CA GLU A 138 -2.15 9.54 -12.80
C GLU A 138 -1.15 10.12 -13.80
N ILE A 139 0.15 10.18 -13.47
CA ILE A 139 1.20 10.60 -14.43
C ILE A 139 1.32 9.61 -15.59
N LYS A 140 1.37 8.30 -15.31
CA LYS A 140 1.36 7.24 -16.34
C LYS A 140 0.14 7.36 -17.26
N ARG A 141 -1.05 7.64 -16.69
CA ARG A 141 -2.30 7.75 -17.44
C ARG A 141 -2.39 9.02 -18.29
N THR A 142 -2.04 10.17 -17.72
CA THR A 142 -2.24 11.49 -18.37
C THR A 142 -1.11 11.85 -19.32
N MET A 143 0.15 11.62 -18.92
CA MET A 143 1.32 12.01 -19.68
C MET A 143 1.86 10.87 -20.57
N LYS A 144 1.49 9.62 -20.27
CA LYS A 144 2.03 8.42 -20.95
C LYS A 144 3.56 8.38 -20.96
N ASP A 145 4.18 8.87 -19.87
CA ASP A 145 5.63 8.93 -19.71
C ASP A 145 6.06 8.24 -18.41
N LEU A 146 6.71 7.09 -18.57
CA LEU A 146 7.24 6.32 -17.45
C LEU A 146 8.39 7.04 -16.74
N ARG A 147 9.25 7.78 -17.46
CA ARG A 147 10.36 8.52 -16.83
C ARG A 147 9.81 9.64 -15.96
N ALA A 148 8.82 10.38 -16.45
CA ALA A 148 8.13 11.39 -15.66
C ALA A 148 7.48 10.77 -14.42
N ALA A 149 6.79 9.63 -14.55
CA ALA A 149 6.18 8.93 -13.43
C ALA A 149 7.22 8.51 -12.37
N ILE A 150 8.38 7.98 -12.79
CA ILE A 150 9.48 7.62 -11.88
C ILE A 150 10.04 8.85 -11.16
N ILE A 151 10.32 9.93 -11.89
CA ILE A 151 10.90 11.15 -11.31
C ILE A 151 9.94 11.77 -10.29
N VAL A 152 8.67 11.95 -10.67
CA VAL A 152 7.65 12.52 -9.78
C VAL A 152 7.40 11.58 -8.59
N GLY A 153 7.30 10.28 -8.84
CA GLY A 153 7.15 9.26 -7.79
C GLY A 153 8.29 9.28 -6.78
N LEU A 154 9.54 9.41 -7.24
CA LEU A 154 10.71 9.54 -6.36
C LEU A 154 10.64 10.82 -5.52
N VAL A 155 10.30 11.96 -6.12
CA VAL A 155 10.15 13.22 -5.39
C VAL A 155 9.09 13.08 -4.28
N VAL A 156 7.91 12.56 -4.61
CA VAL A 156 6.84 12.35 -3.62
C VAL A 156 7.27 11.35 -2.54
N SER A 157 7.91 10.24 -2.93
CA SER A 157 8.38 9.23 -1.99
C SER A 157 9.41 9.83 -1.02
N TYR A 158 10.41 10.57 -1.49
CA TYR A 158 11.36 11.25 -0.63
C TYR A 158 10.70 12.28 0.30
N VAL A 159 9.71 13.04 -0.18
CA VAL A 159 8.95 13.96 0.66
C VAL A 159 8.25 13.21 1.81
N VAL A 160 7.65 12.06 1.53
CA VAL A 160 7.01 11.22 2.56
C VAL A 160 8.03 10.68 3.56
N TRP A 161 9.07 10.02 3.07
CA TRP A 161 10.07 9.35 3.92
C TRP A 161 10.89 10.33 4.75
N VAL A 162 11.40 11.40 4.14
CA VAL A 162 12.13 12.46 4.86
C VAL A 162 11.19 13.28 5.74
N GLY A 163 9.94 13.49 5.33
CA GLY A 163 8.92 14.08 6.20
C GLY A 163 8.71 13.25 7.48
N CYS A 164 8.67 11.92 7.35
CA CYS A 164 8.56 11.02 8.50
C CYS A 164 9.82 11.00 9.37
N HIS A 165 11.02 11.25 8.82
CA HIS A 165 12.22 11.48 9.62
C HIS A 165 12.03 12.64 10.60
N PHE A 166 11.54 13.78 10.12
CA PHE A 166 11.33 14.95 10.98
C PHE A 166 10.10 14.84 11.90
N TRP A 167 9.04 14.16 11.45
CA TRP A 167 7.78 14.10 12.20
C TRP A 167 7.70 12.94 13.19
N VAL A 168 8.16 11.77 12.78
CA VAL A 168 7.98 10.49 13.50
C VAL A 168 9.33 9.93 13.98
N GLY A 169 10.45 10.49 13.51
CA GLY A 169 11.78 10.08 13.91
C GLY A 169 12.34 8.90 13.11
N THR A 170 11.82 8.61 11.92
CA THR A 170 12.38 7.59 11.01
C THR A 170 13.88 7.86 10.79
N ASP A 171 14.74 6.85 10.85
CA ASP A 171 16.17 7.08 10.60
C ASP A 171 16.42 7.59 9.19
N LEU A 172 17.27 8.60 9.07
CA LEU A 172 17.53 9.26 7.79
C LEU A 172 18.09 8.28 6.75
N ILE A 173 18.93 7.33 7.17
CA ILE A 173 19.46 6.28 6.30
C ILE A 173 18.34 5.41 5.74
N ALA A 174 17.39 5.00 6.59
CA ALA A 174 16.21 4.25 6.15
C ALA A 174 15.35 5.09 5.20
N ALA A 175 15.09 6.36 5.53
CA ALA A 175 14.33 7.26 4.68
C ALA A 175 14.94 7.43 3.29
N LEU A 176 16.27 7.56 3.20
CA LEU A 176 16.96 7.74 1.93
C LEU A 176 17.00 6.47 1.09
N LEU A 177 17.20 5.31 1.71
CA LEU A 177 17.35 4.04 0.99
C LEU A 177 16.01 3.38 0.62
N LEU A 178 14.98 3.54 1.44
CA LEU A 178 13.68 2.88 1.26
C LEU A 178 12.71 3.67 0.36
N ALA A 179 12.89 4.98 0.23
CA ALA A 179 12.09 5.80 -0.69
C ALA A 179 12.16 5.32 -2.16
N PRO A 180 13.34 5.03 -2.73
CA PRO A 180 13.44 4.41 -4.06
C PRO A 180 12.80 3.03 -4.16
N LEU A 181 12.88 2.21 -3.10
CA LEU A 181 12.27 0.88 -3.09
C LEU A 181 10.74 0.93 -3.17
N THR A 182 10.14 1.97 -2.58
CA THR A 182 8.69 2.22 -2.70
C THR A 182 8.31 2.44 -4.17
N VAL A 183 9.05 3.30 -4.89
CA VAL A 183 8.84 3.56 -6.32
C VAL A 183 9.14 2.32 -7.17
N LEU A 184 10.19 1.58 -6.81
CA LEU A 184 10.55 0.34 -7.48
C LEU A 184 9.42 -0.70 -7.39
N GLY A 185 8.61 -0.69 -6.33
CA GLY A 185 7.45 -1.58 -6.20
C GLY A 185 6.34 -1.32 -7.23
N GLU A 186 6.24 -0.11 -7.78
CA GLU A 186 5.21 0.28 -8.77
C GLU A 186 5.58 -0.11 -10.22
N LEU A 187 6.84 -0.46 -10.46
CA LEU A 187 7.38 -0.74 -11.79
C LEU A 187 7.15 -2.15 -12.35
N PRO A 188 7.16 -3.25 -11.56
CA PRO A 188 7.04 -4.60 -12.08
C PRO A 188 5.62 -4.86 -12.60
N PRO A 189 5.44 -5.18 -13.90
CA PRO A 189 4.16 -5.66 -14.39
C PRO A 189 4.01 -7.15 -14.05
N THR A 190 3.84 -7.47 -12.77
CA THR A 190 3.64 -8.85 -12.34
C THR A 190 2.17 -9.20 -12.31
N ARG A 191 1.75 -10.27 -13.01
CA ARG A 191 0.39 -10.83 -12.86
C ARG A 191 0.18 -11.57 -11.54
N ALA A 192 1.26 -11.86 -10.81
CA ALA A 192 1.23 -12.68 -9.61
C ALA A 192 0.93 -11.90 -8.33
N ILE A 193 1.39 -10.65 -8.23
CA ILE A 193 1.27 -9.79 -7.05
C ILE A 193 0.89 -8.38 -7.53
N ASP A 194 -0.05 -7.77 -6.83
CA ASP A 194 -0.50 -6.40 -7.10
C ASP A 194 0.57 -5.36 -6.72
N ASP A 195 0.58 -4.24 -7.45
CA ASP A 195 1.50 -3.12 -7.26
C ASP A 195 1.43 -2.52 -5.85
N ASN A 196 0.23 -2.43 -5.27
CA ASN A 196 0.05 -1.95 -3.90
C ASN A 196 0.78 -2.82 -2.87
N ALA A 197 0.83 -4.14 -3.11
CA ALA A 197 1.58 -5.03 -2.24
C ALA A 197 3.08 -4.87 -2.43
N THR A 198 3.59 -4.83 -3.65
CA THR A 198 5.03 -4.68 -3.92
C THR A 198 5.58 -3.34 -3.42
N MET A 199 4.82 -2.24 -3.55
CA MET A 199 5.19 -0.92 -3.01
C MET A 199 5.33 -0.90 -1.49
N VAL A 200 4.71 -1.83 -0.77
CA VAL A 200 4.84 -1.99 0.69
C VAL A 200 5.91 -3.04 1.04
N LEU A 201 5.87 -4.19 0.38
CA LEU A 201 6.73 -5.33 0.69
C LEU A 201 8.20 -5.06 0.34
N PHE A 202 8.50 -4.34 -0.75
CA PHE A 202 9.88 -4.02 -1.11
C PHE A 202 10.58 -3.13 -0.07
N PRO A 203 10.03 -1.97 0.32
CA PRO A 203 10.64 -1.19 1.39
C PRO A 203 10.58 -1.90 2.74
N LEU A 204 9.59 -2.77 3.01
CA LEU A 204 9.58 -3.59 4.23
C LEU A 204 10.73 -4.61 4.27
N VAL A 205 10.99 -5.33 3.19
CA VAL A 205 12.14 -6.24 3.08
C VAL A 205 13.44 -5.45 3.21
N GLY A 206 13.55 -4.31 2.52
CA GLY A 206 14.68 -3.41 2.65
C GLY A 206 14.90 -2.95 4.09
N LEU A 207 13.83 -2.58 4.80
CA LEU A 207 13.87 -2.24 6.21
C LEU A 207 14.43 -3.38 7.04
N VAL A 208 13.85 -4.59 6.95
CA VAL A 208 14.27 -5.76 7.74
C VAL A 208 15.76 -6.06 7.55
N LEU A 209 16.28 -5.91 6.33
CA LEU A 209 17.70 -6.09 6.03
C LEU A 209 18.58 -4.95 6.57
N LEU A 210 18.05 -3.73 6.68
CA LEU A 210 18.76 -2.57 7.22
C LEU A 210 18.72 -2.49 8.74
N LEU A 211 17.70 -3.07 9.40
CA LEU A 211 17.50 -2.96 10.86
C LEU A 211 18.75 -3.23 11.72
N PRO A 212 19.63 -4.21 11.42
CA PRO A 212 20.84 -4.44 12.21
C PRO A 212 21.84 -3.28 12.20
N PHE A 213 21.67 -2.28 11.33
CA PHE A 213 22.56 -1.15 11.12
C PHE A 213 21.91 0.21 11.47
N LEU A 214 20.66 0.20 11.95
CA LEU A 214 19.88 1.40 12.30
C LEU A 214 19.85 1.64 13.81
#